data_AF-A0A5C6M7Y4-F1
#
_entry.id   AF-A0A5C6M7Y4-F1
#
_cell.length_a   1.000
_cell.length_b   1.000
_cell.length_c   1.000
_cell.angle_alpha   90.00
_cell.angle_beta   90.00
_cell.angle_gamma   90.00
#
_symmetry.space_group_name_H-M   'P 1'
#
loop_
_entity.id
_entity.type
_entity.pdbx_description
1 polymer ?
#
loop_
_entity_poly.entity_id
_entity_poly.type
_entity_poly.pdbx_seq_one_letter_code
_entity_poly.pdbx_strand_id
1 'polypeptide(L)'
;MQRFNIDGTYDYFGDLQANAEGRLNTWHVRWYAPMFLQGALAFYPGRTLTRNIGFLDNGTHCSSAVLARVFHGQRLGRCPAAVRQSTIFRWNRPELRETLKQFYRYQQQIRQGMNWGRRLRVRVGTLLREAGLLSGRGAR
;
A
#
# COMPACT_ATOMS: atom_id res chain seq x y z
N MET A 1 6.10 11.78 11.74
CA MET A 1 6.19 11.53 10.28
C MET A 1 6.28 10.07 9.90
N GLN A 2 7.21 9.26 10.42
CA GLN A 2 7.34 7.84 10.02
C GLN A 2 6.05 7.01 10.11
N ARG A 3 5.25 7.18 11.19
CA ARG A 3 3.96 6.48 11.35
C ARG A 3 2.95 6.78 10.25
N PHE A 4 2.92 8.03 9.78
CA PHE A 4 2.07 8.48 8.67
C PHE A 4 2.56 7.87 7.36
N ASN A 5 3.88 7.86 7.15
CA ASN A 5 4.54 7.28 5.97
C ASN A 5 4.71 5.75 6.03
N ILE A 6 3.87 5.04 6.80
CA ILE A 6 3.95 3.58 7.01
C ILE A 6 5.39 3.11 7.28
N ASP A 7 5.97 3.64 8.35
CA ASP A 7 7.36 3.36 8.78
C ASP A 7 8.39 3.70 7.69
N GLY A 8 8.12 4.74 6.90
CA GLY A 8 8.97 5.21 5.81
C GLY A 8 8.91 4.35 4.53
N THR A 9 7.99 3.40 4.41
CA THR A 9 7.87 2.57 3.20
C THR A 9 7.17 3.26 2.03
N TYR A 10 6.39 4.30 2.32
CA TYR A 10 5.74 5.13 1.29
C TYR A 10 5.66 6.59 1.75
N ASP A 11 6.02 7.53 0.89
CA ASP A 11 6.06 8.95 1.23
C ASP A 11 4.70 9.64 1.08
N TYR A 12 3.76 9.32 1.98
CA TYR A 12 2.47 9.97 2.00
C TYR A 12 2.55 11.46 2.31
N PHE A 13 3.49 11.88 3.16
CA PHE A 13 3.64 13.29 3.48
C PHE A 13 4.07 14.09 2.24
N GLY A 14 5.04 13.59 1.47
CA GLY A 14 5.40 14.17 0.17
C GLY A 14 4.23 14.23 -0.80
N ASP A 15 3.44 13.14 -0.91
CA ASP A 15 2.23 13.12 -1.73
C ASP A 15 1.19 14.17 -1.26
N LEU A 16 1.04 14.37 0.05
CA LEU A 16 0.13 15.37 0.63
C LEU A 16 0.60 16.79 0.32
N GLN A 17 1.89 17.07 0.48
CA GLN A 17 2.48 18.37 0.15
C GLN A 17 2.33 18.68 -1.35
N ALA A 18 2.66 17.73 -2.22
CA ALA A 18 2.50 17.90 -3.66
C ALA A 18 1.02 18.08 -4.06
N ASN A 19 0.07 17.49 -3.32
CA ASN A 19 -1.36 17.75 -3.49
C ASN A 19 -1.78 19.15 -3.06
N ALA A 20 -1.18 19.71 -2.02
CA ALA A 20 -1.43 21.07 -1.55
C ALA A 20 -0.85 22.12 -2.52
N GLU A 21 0.30 21.81 -3.12
CA GLU A 21 0.98 22.64 -4.13
C GLU A 21 0.39 22.48 -5.55
N GLY A 22 -0.62 21.62 -5.73
CA GLY A 22 -1.25 21.38 -7.03
C GLY A 22 -0.42 20.56 -8.03
N ARG A 23 0.76 20.06 -7.63
CA ARG A 23 1.63 19.20 -8.45
C ARG A 23 1.09 17.77 -8.59
N LEU A 24 0.27 17.33 -7.64
CA LEU A 24 -0.47 16.09 -7.69
C LEU A 24 -1.96 16.34 -7.48
N ASN A 25 -2.79 15.52 -8.09
CA ASN A 25 -4.23 15.49 -7.84
C ASN A 25 -4.65 14.06 -7.49
N THR A 26 -4.46 13.68 -6.22
CA THR A 26 -4.77 12.33 -5.73
C THR A 26 -5.70 12.41 -4.53
N TRP A 27 -6.84 11.72 -4.62
CA TRP A 27 -7.83 11.72 -3.56
C TRP A 27 -7.38 10.89 -2.35
N HIS A 28 -6.56 9.86 -2.56
CA HIS A 28 -6.20 8.87 -1.53
C HIS A 28 -5.51 9.51 -0.32
N VAL A 29 -4.50 10.36 -0.54
CA VAL A 29 -3.77 10.98 0.57
C VAL A 29 -4.63 12.05 1.28
N ARG A 30 -5.52 12.73 0.53
CA ARG A 30 -6.48 13.70 1.07
C ARG A 30 -7.53 13.03 1.96
N TRP A 31 -7.90 11.79 1.65
CA TRP A 31 -8.75 10.97 2.51
C TRP A 31 -7.97 10.40 3.71
N TYR A 32 -6.74 9.92 3.49
CA TYR A 32 -5.93 9.28 4.53
C TYR A 32 -5.50 10.24 5.65
N ALA A 33 -5.15 11.48 5.32
CA ALA A 33 -4.68 12.48 6.28
C ALA A 33 -5.66 12.74 7.46
N PRO A 34 -6.94 13.11 7.24
CA PRO A 34 -7.88 13.31 8.34
C PRO A 34 -8.16 12.02 9.12
N MET A 35 -8.25 10.87 8.43
CA MET A 35 -8.44 9.57 9.08
C MET A 35 -7.28 9.25 10.04
N PHE A 36 -6.04 9.52 9.63
CA PHE A 36 -4.87 9.32 10.48
C PHE A 36 -4.86 10.26 11.69
N LEU A 37 -5.16 11.54 11.48
CA LEU A 37 -5.16 12.55 12.56
C LEU A 37 -6.25 12.29 13.61
N GLN A 38 -7.41 11.80 13.19
CA GLN A 38 -8.52 11.48 14.08
C GLN A 38 -8.39 10.09 14.73
N GLY A 39 -7.36 9.31 14.38
CA GLY A 39 -7.25 7.91 14.81
C GLY A 39 -8.44 7.07 14.33
N ALA A 40 -9.02 7.44 13.18
CA ALA A 40 -10.21 6.81 12.63
C ALA A 40 -9.91 5.37 12.17
N LEU A 41 -10.97 4.57 12.15
CA LEU A 41 -10.89 3.20 11.70
C LEU A 41 -11.01 3.11 10.17
N ALA A 42 -10.05 2.44 9.53
CA ALA A 42 -10.09 2.11 8.12
C ALA A 42 -10.26 0.60 7.92
N PHE A 43 -11.25 0.22 7.11
CA PHE A 43 -11.53 -1.18 6.80
C PHE A 43 -10.89 -1.60 5.48
N TYR A 44 -10.05 -2.64 5.53
CA TYR A 44 -9.38 -3.22 4.37
C TYR A 44 -9.90 -4.65 4.15
N PRO A 45 -10.93 -4.85 3.33
CA PRO A 45 -11.48 -6.18 3.12
C PRO A 45 -10.48 -7.05 2.34
N GLY A 46 -10.34 -8.32 2.73
CA GLY A 46 -9.47 -9.27 2.03
C GLY A 46 -9.94 -9.61 0.60
N ARG A 47 -11.16 -9.22 0.24
CA ARG A 47 -11.70 -9.24 -1.12
C ARG A 47 -12.34 -7.89 -1.42
N THR A 48 -12.12 -7.35 -2.61
CA THR A 48 -12.74 -6.08 -2.99
C THR A 48 -14.27 -6.18 -2.95
N LEU A 49 -14.94 -5.14 -2.46
CA LEU A 49 -16.40 -5.04 -2.43
C LEU A 49 -16.94 -4.17 -3.57
N THR A 50 -16.07 -3.44 -4.27
CA THR A 50 -16.40 -2.51 -5.34
C THR A 50 -15.58 -2.81 -6.58
N ARG A 51 -16.09 -2.40 -7.75
CA ARG A 51 -15.36 -2.49 -9.02
C ARG A 51 -14.78 -1.12 -9.38
N ASN A 52 -13.47 -1.08 -9.65
CA ASN A 52 -12.85 0.13 -10.18
C ASN A 52 -13.00 0.14 -11.71
N ILE A 53 -13.78 1.10 -12.24
CA ILE A 53 -14.05 1.27 -13.67
C ILE A 53 -13.12 2.27 -14.37
N GLY A 54 -12.19 2.89 -13.64
CA GLY A 54 -11.27 3.90 -14.16
C GLY A 54 -10.07 3.34 -14.94
N PHE A 55 -9.99 2.02 -15.09
CA PHE A 55 -8.94 1.32 -15.86
C PHE A 55 -9.39 0.94 -17.28
N LEU A 56 -10.57 1.40 -17.70
CA LEU A 56 -11.05 1.22 -19.07
C LEU A 56 -10.29 2.11 -20.06
N ASP A 57 -10.54 1.88 -21.34
CA ASP A 57 -9.99 2.62 -22.49
C ASP A 57 -10.21 4.14 -22.41
N ASN A 58 -11.25 4.59 -21.71
CA ASN A 58 -11.53 6.01 -21.44
C ASN A 58 -10.92 6.57 -20.14
N GLY A 59 -10.09 5.80 -19.44
CA GLY A 59 -9.51 6.22 -18.16
C GLY A 59 -8.52 7.38 -18.29
N THR A 60 -8.72 8.45 -17.51
CA THR A 60 -7.88 9.67 -17.54
C THR A 60 -6.41 9.42 -17.23
N HIS A 61 -6.10 8.38 -16.43
CA HIS A 61 -4.75 8.07 -15.96
C HIS A 61 -4.33 6.62 -16.23
N CYS A 62 -5.10 5.88 -17.04
CA CYS A 62 -4.72 4.52 -17.39
C CYS A 62 -5.16 4.15 -18.80
N SER A 63 -4.19 3.71 -19.61
CA SER A 63 -4.40 3.17 -20.96
C SER A 63 -4.01 1.69 -21.07
N SER A 64 -3.92 0.99 -19.93
CA SER A 64 -3.43 -0.40 -19.90
C SER A 64 -4.57 -1.42 -19.97
N ALA A 65 -4.73 -2.05 -21.14
CA ALA A 65 -5.68 -3.15 -21.34
C ALA A 65 -5.43 -4.34 -20.39
N VAL A 66 -4.17 -4.57 -20.00
CA VAL A 66 -3.80 -5.62 -19.02
C VAL A 66 -4.38 -5.30 -17.65
N LEU A 67 -4.18 -4.07 -17.16
CA LEU A 67 -4.74 -3.65 -15.88
C LEU A 67 -6.27 -3.62 -15.91
N ALA A 68 -6.87 -3.16 -17.02
CA ALA A 68 -8.31 -3.23 -17.24
C ALA A 68 -8.84 -4.64 -17.01
N ARG A 69 -8.23 -5.64 -17.65
CA ARG A 69 -8.61 -7.06 -17.50
C ARG A 69 -8.47 -7.55 -16.07
N VAL A 70 -7.39 -7.20 -15.38
CA VAL A 70 -7.17 -7.59 -13.98
C VAL A 70 -8.25 -7.00 -13.08
N PHE A 71 -8.50 -5.69 -13.14
CA PHE A 71 -9.46 -5.03 -12.25
C PHE A 71 -10.93 -5.39 -12.57
N HIS A 72 -11.29 -5.55 -13.85
CA HIS A 72 -12.63 -5.99 -14.24
C HIS A 72 -12.87 -7.49 -13.95
N GLY A 73 -11.82 -8.30 -13.99
CA GLY A 73 -11.89 -9.74 -13.69
C GLY A 73 -11.97 -10.06 -12.18
N GLN A 74 -11.83 -9.06 -11.30
CA GLN A 74 -11.91 -9.29 -9.85
C GLN A 74 -13.30 -9.79 -9.45
N ARG A 75 -13.32 -10.91 -8.72
CA ARG A 75 -14.52 -11.43 -8.06
C ARG A 75 -14.82 -10.55 -6.84
N LEU A 76 -15.94 -9.85 -6.89
CA LEU A 76 -16.40 -9.04 -5.78
C LEU A 76 -16.80 -9.94 -4.61
N GLY A 77 -16.43 -9.53 -3.40
CA GLY A 77 -17.00 -10.08 -2.17
C GLY A 77 -18.46 -9.66 -2.02
N ARG A 78 -19.20 -10.38 -1.17
CA ARG A 78 -20.53 -9.91 -0.75
C ARG A 78 -20.34 -8.75 0.20
N CYS A 79 -20.94 -7.61 -0.10
CA CYS A 79 -20.97 -6.49 0.83
C CYS A 79 -21.78 -6.92 2.06
N PRO A 80 -21.23 -6.85 3.28
CA PRO A 80 -22.00 -7.15 4.47
C PRO A 80 -23.09 -6.10 4.67
N ALA A 81 -24.30 -6.52 5.06
CA ALA A 81 -25.41 -5.60 5.35
C ALA A 81 -25.09 -4.66 6.52
N ALA A 82 -24.24 -5.08 7.45
CA ALA A 82 -23.69 -4.26 8.52
C ALA A 82 -22.28 -4.75 8.89
N VAL A 83 -21.39 -3.80 9.17
CA VAL A 83 -20.09 -4.08 9.80
C VAL A 83 -20.22 -3.78 11.27
N ARG A 84 -20.15 -4.81 12.11
CA ARG A 84 -20.19 -4.63 13.57
C ARG A 84 -18.76 -4.59 14.11
N GLN A 85 -18.46 -3.52 14.83
CA GLN A 85 -17.25 -3.41 15.61
C GLN A 85 -17.28 -4.46 16.73
N SER A 86 -16.39 -5.43 16.64
CA SER A 86 -16.20 -6.42 17.71
C SER A 86 -15.55 -5.74 18.92
N THR A 87 -16.10 -5.99 20.11
CA THR A 87 -15.54 -5.53 21.39
C THR A 87 -14.26 -6.26 21.79
N ILE A 88 -13.92 -7.35 21.08
CA ILE A 88 -12.77 -8.23 21.36
C ILE A 88 -11.64 -8.01 20.32
N PHE A 89 -11.86 -7.20 19.29
CA PHE A 89 -10.93 -7.09 18.18
C PHE A 89 -9.76 -6.15 18.48
N ARG A 90 -8.53 -6.68 18.38
CA ARG A 90 -7.31 -5.87 18.42
C ARG A 90 -7.22 -5.03 17.14
N TRP A 91 -7.52 -3.74 17.25
CA TRP A 91 -7.56 -2.76 16.16
C TRP A 91 -6.27 -2.66 15.35
N ASN A 92 -5.13 -2.82 16.03
CA ASN A 92 -3.81 -2.74 15.42
C ASN A 92 -3.26 -4.17 15.21
N ARG A 93 -3.79 -4.84 14.19
CA ARG A 93 -3.22 -6.08 13.65
C ARG A 93 -1.90 -5.72 12.96
N PRO A 94 -0.72 -6.03 13.54
CA PRO A 94 0.56 -5.69 12.91
C PRO A 94 0.69 -6.31 11.52
N GLU A 95 -0.03 -7.40 11.26
CA GLU A 95 -0.03 -8.11 9.98
C GLU A 95 -0.48 -7.20 8.83
N LEU A 96 -1.54 -6.41 8.99
CA LEU A 96 -2.02 -5.51 7.94
C LEU A 96 -0.98 -4.44 7.61
N ARG A 97 -0.35 -3.87 8.65
CA ARG A 97 0.71 -2.87 8.48
C ARG A 97 1.90 -3.49 7.73
N GLU A 98 2.29 -4.71 8.07
CA GLU A 98 3.35 -5.41 7.34
C GLU A 98 2.96 -5.77 5.90
N THR A 99 1.72 -6.17 5.65
CA THR A 99 1.22 -6.40 4.29
C THR A 99 1.26 -5.11 3.46
N LEU A 100 0.85 -3.96 4.02
CA LEU A 100 0.98 -2.67 3.34
C LEU A 100 2.44 -2.33 3.05
N LYS A 101 3.36 -2.56 3.99
CA LYS A 101 4.81 -2.36 3.80
C LYS A 101 5.33 -3.23 2.66
N GLN A 102 4.94 -4.50 2.60
CA GLN A 102 5.30 -5.41 1.50
C GLN A 102 4.76 -4.92 0.16
N PHE A 103 3.49 -4.51 0.11
CA PHE A 103 2.87 -3.96 -1.10
C PHE A 103 3.61 -2.73 -1.63
N TYR A 104 3.91 -1.74 -0.77
CA TYR A 104 4.61 -0.52 -1.20
C TYR A 104 6.05 -0.77 -1.62
N ARG A 105 6.77 -1.68 -0.94
CA ARG A 105 8.10 -2.12 -1.37
C ARG A 105 8.05 -2.74 -2.76
N TYR A 106 7.07 -3.59 -3.04
CA TYR A 106 6.85 -4.19 -4.35
C TYR A 106 6.52 -3.13 -5.41
N GLN A 107 5.61 -2.20 -5.13
CA GLN A 107 5.27 -1.10 -6.03
C GLN A 107 6.48 -0.23 -6.39
N GLN A 108 7.32 0.12 -5.40
CA GLN A 108 8.55 0.87 -5.66
C GLN A 108 9.53 0.10 -6.56
N GLN A 109 9.61 -1.23 -6.42
CA GLN A 109 10.45 -2.06 -7.31
C GLN A 109 9.95 -2.04 -8.75
N ILE A 110 8.63 -2.05 -8.97
CA ILE A 110 8.06 -1.94 -10.32
C ILE A 110 8.31 -0.54 -10.90
N ARG A 111 8.00 0.52 -10.13
CA ARG A 111 8.08 1.92 -10.59
C ARG A 111 9.50 2.35 -10.96
N GLN A 112 10.51 1.84 -10.26
CA GLN A 112 11.91 2.15 -10.55
C GLN A 112 12.47 1.35 -11.74
N GLY A 113 11.65 0.50 -12.39
CA GLY A 113 12.12 -0.45 -13.38
C GLY A 113 12.92 -1.60 -12.73
N MET A 114 13.01 -2.73 -13.43
CA MET A 114 13.66 -3.93 -12.91
C MET A 114 15.18 -3.73 -12.79
N ASN A 115 15.64 -3.18 -11.67
CA ASN A 115 17.05 -2.98 -11.39
C ASN A 115 17.66 -4.28 -10.84
N TRP A 116 18.23 -5.09 -11.74
CA TRP A 116 18.89 -6.37 -11.42
C TRP A 116 19.90 -6.25 -10.27
N GLY A 117 20.65 -5.14 -10.20
CA GLY A 117 21.61 -4.89 -9.12
C GLY A 117 20.96 -4.67 -7.74
N ARG A 118 19.70 -4.24 -7.69
CA ARG A 118 18.93 -4.15 -6.44
C ARG A 118 18.39 -5.51 -6.03
N ARG A 119 17.91 -6.34 -6.97
CA ARG A 119 17.49 -7.73 -6.70
C ARG A 119 18.66 -8.57 -6.20
N LEU A 120 19.82 -8.47 -6.86
CA LEU A 120 21.02 -9.18 -6.43
C LEU A 120 21.41 -8.77 -5.01
N ARG A 121 21.44 -7.46 -4.71
CA ARG A 121 21.73 -6.96 -3.36
C ARG A 121 20.72 -7.42 -2.31
N VAL A 122 19.42 -7.40 -2.61
CA VAL A 122 18.39 -7.90 -1.70
C VAL A 122 18.55 -9.41 -1.49
N ARG A 123 18.73 -10.19 -2.57
CA ARG A 123 18.89 -11.66 -2.50
C ARG A 123 20.14 -12.06 -1.75
N VAL A 124 21.28 -11.41 -2.03
CA VAL A 124 22.54 -11.57 -1.29
C VAL A 124 22.34 -11.17 0.16
N GLY A 125 21.69 -10.04 0.44
CA GLY A 125 21.39 -9.60 1.80
C GLY A 125 20.47 -10.53 2.58
N THR A 126 19.53 -11.22 1.91
CA THR A 126 18.69 -12.26 2.53
C THR A 126 19.49 -13.53 2.81
N LEU A 127 20.26 -14.03 1.82
CA LEU A 127 21.11 -15.22 1.99
C LEU A 127 22.16 -15.04 3.08
N LEU A 128 22.76 -13.85 3.17
CA LEU A 128 23.72 -13.53 4.23
C LEU A 128 23.08 -13.46 5.62
N ARG A 129 21.79 -13.10 5.73
CA ARG A 129 21.06 -13.18 7.03
C ARG A 129 20.69 -14.63 7.36
N GLU A 130 20.25 -15.40 6.37
CA GLU A 130 19.94 -16.84 6.52
C GLU A 130 21.20 -17.64 6.90
N ALA A 131 22.37 -17.25 6.39
CA ALA A 131 23.66 -17.83 6.72
C ALA A 131 24.29 -17.28 8.03
N GLY A 132 23.60 -16.37 8.74
CA GLY A 132 24.10 -15.78 9.98
C GLY A 132 25.26 -14.79 9.83
N LEU A 133 25.62 -14.42 8.60
CA LEU A 133 26.73 -13.53 8.25
C LEU A 133 26.36 -12.03 8.34
N LEU A 134 25.07 -11.72 8.43
CA LEU A 134 24.57 -10.37 8.73
C LEU A 134 23.66 -10.42 9.96
N SER A 135 24.13 -9.90 11.08
CA SER A 135 23.32 -9.67 12.27
C SER A 135 22.49 -8.39 12.11
N GLY A 136 21.18 -8.48 12.37
CA GLY A 136 20.30 -7.32 12.32
C GLY A 136 20.69 -6.27 13.37
N ARG A 137 21.16 -5.10 12.94
CA ARG A 137 21.18 -3.87 13.73
C ARG A 137 20.12 -2.92 13.16
N GLY A 138 19.20 -2.32 13.92
CA GLY A 138 18.96 -2.43 15.35
C GLY A 138 17.59 -1.86 15.71
N ALA A 139 17.06 -2.33 16.83
CA ALA A 139 16.11 -1.55 17.62
C ALA A 139 16.90 -0.43 18.31
N ARG A 140 16.62 0.82 17.91
CA ARG A 140 16.62 2.01 18.76
C ARG A 140 15.58 2.98 18.19
#